data_AF-A0A7J7RFS5-F1
#
_entry.id   AF-A0A7J7RFS5-F1
#
_cell.length_a   1.000
_cell.length_b   1.000
_cell.length_c   1.000
_cell.angle_alpha   90.00
_cell.angle_beta   90.00
_cell.angle_gamma   90.00
#
_symmetry.space_group_name_H-M   'P 1'
#
loop_
_entity.id
_entity.type
_entity.pdbx_description
1 polymer ?
#
loop_
_entity_poly.entity_id
_entity_poly.type
_entity_poly.pdbx_seq_one_letter_code
_entity_poly.pdbx_strand_id
1 'polypeptide(L)'
;MDIWLLLAAYIRPEDIAKFSLICKNAWTVTCTAAFWTRLYRRHYTLDACLPLRLRPESMEKLRCLRACVIRSLYHMYEPFAARISKIPAIPESTPSTLRNSKCLLFWCRKIVGNRQEPMWEFNFKFKKQSPRLKSKRVGGLQPPVQYEDVHSNPDQDCCLLQVTTLNFIFIPIVMGMIFTLFTISVSTDMRHHRVGLLFQDVPVHGGRKLRSEQGVQVILDPVHSVRLFDWWHPQYPFSLRA
;
A
#
# COMPACT_ATOMS: atom_id res chain seq x y z
N MET A 1 33.49 -16.04 -6.50
CA MET A 1 32.11 -15.70 -6.88
C MET A 1 31.16 -16.59 -6.09
N ASP A 2 30.25 -16.01 -5.30
CA ASP A 2 29.29 -16.74 -4.46
C ASP A 2 28.19 -17.39 -5.32
N ILE A 3 28.00 -18.70 -5.20
CA ILE A 3 26.97 -19.47 -5.93
C ILE A 3 25.57 -18.87 -5.75
N TRP A 4 25.28 -18.29 -4.58
CA TRP A 4 23.99 -17.66 -4.30
C TRP A 4 23.75 -16.41 -5.15
N LEU A 5 24.81 -15.65 -5.46
CA LEU A 5 24.72 -14.48 -6.35
C LEU A 5 24.47 -14.86 -7.81
N LEU A 6 24.98 -16.02 -8.22
CA LEU A 6 24.72 -16.59 -9.55
C LEU A 6 23.27 -17.07 -9.64
N LEU A 7 22.81 -17.86 -8.67
CA LEU A 7 21.43 -18.37 -8.62
C LEU A 7 20.41 -17.23 -8.54
N ALA A 8 20.67 -16.20 -7.75
CA ALA A 8 19.80 -15.04 -7.60
C ALA A 8 19.47 -14.33 -8.94
N ALA A 9 20.34 -14.44 -9.95
CA ALA A 9 20.13 -13.88 -11.27
C ALA A 9 18.93 -14.49 -12.03
N TYR A 10 18.50 -15.69 -11.63
CA TYR A 10 17.44 -16.47 -12.29
C TYR A 10 16.14 -16.54 -11.48
N ILE A 11 16.15 -16.05 -10.23
CA ILE A 11 14.97 -16.05 -9.37
C ILE A 11 13.94 -15.08 -9.90
N ARG A 12 12.68 -15.52 -10.05
CA ARG A 12 11.56 -14.68 -10.47
C ARG A 12 11.13 -13.74 -9.33
N PRO A 13 10.57 -12.55 -9.63
CA PRO A 13 10.06 -11.62 -8.62
C PRO A 13 9.18 -12.26 -7.53
N GLU A 14 8.28 -13.18 -7.90
CA GLU A 14 7.39 -13.89 -6.99
C GLU A 14 8.09 -14.87 -6.05
N ASP A 15 9.29 -15.34 -6.40
CA ASP A 15 10.03 -16.37 -5.68
C ASP A 15 11.16 -15.81 -4.80
N ILE A 16 11.36 -14.49 -4.78
CA ILE A 16 12.41 -13.83 -3.98
C ILE A 16 12.29 -14.18 -2.49
N ALA A 17 11.06 -14.23 -1.96
CA ALA A 17 10.82 -14.61 -0.58
C ALA A 17 11.16 -16.08 -0.30
N LYS A 18 10.84 -17.00 -1.23
CA LYS A 18 11.21 -18.42 -1.08
C LYS A 18 12.72 -18.59 -1.16
N PHE A 19 13.37 -17.89 -2.09
CA PHE A 19 14.82 -17.90 -2.24
C PHE A 19 15.53 -17.40 -0.98
N SER A 20 15.08 -16.28 -0.39
CA SER A 20 15.69 -15.76 0.84
C SER A 20 15.52 -16.69 2.04
N LEU A 21 14.51 -17.57 2.05
CA LEU A 21 14.29 -18.53 3.12
C LEU A 21 15.16 -19.80 3.01
N ILE A 22 15.90 -20.01 1.91
CA ILE A 22 16.73 -21.21 1.73
C ILE A 22 17.84 -21.27 2.77
N CYS A 23 18.61 -20.19 2.92
CA CYS A 23 19.69 -20.09 3.89
C CYS A 23 20.12 -18.63 4.13
N LYS A 24 21.00 -18.41 5.11
CA LYS A 24 21.54 -17.08 5.44
C LYS A 24 22.24 -16.40 4.27
N ASN A 25 22.96 -17.14 3.42
CA ASN A 25 23.66 -16.55 2.27
C ASN A 25 22.65 -16.10 1.19
N ALA A 26 21.65 -16.93 0.87
CA ALA A 26 20.58 -16.56 -0.05
C ALA A 26 19.82 -15.32 0.45
N TRP A 27 19.47 -15.30 1.73
CA TRP A 27 18.89 -14.13 2.40
C TRP A 27 19.79 -12.89 2.27
N THR A 28 21.09 -13.01 2.58
CA THR A 28 22.05 -11.90 2.50
C THR A 28 22.15 -11.33 1.09
N VAL A 29 22.14 -12.18 0.05
CA VAL A 29 22.11 -11.74 -1.35
C VAL A 29 20.88 -10.87 -1.62
N THR A 30 19.69 -11.24 -1.14
CA THR A 30 18.47 -10.43 -1.28
C THR A 30 18.50 -9.11 -0.50
N CYS A 31 19.45 -8.95 0.42
CA CYS A 31 19.64 -7.69 1.12
C CYS A 31 20.47 -6.67 0.32
N THR A 32 21.23 -7.11 -0.68
CA THR A 32 22.21 -6.26 -1.39
C THR A 32 21.58 -5.34 -2.42
N ALA A 33 22.20 -4.17 -2.65
CA ALA A 33 21.82 -3.29 -3.75
C ALA A 33 22.01 -3.97 -5.12
N ALA A 34 23.12 -4.72 -5.29
CA ALA A 34 23.43 -5.43 -6.52
C ALA A 34 22.30 -6.39 -6.95
N PHE A 35 21.67 -7.09 -6.00
CA PHE A 35 20.52 -7.93 -6.27
C PHE A 35 19.34 -7.12 -6.84
N TRP A 36 18.92 -6.05 -6.16
CA TRP A 36 17.77 -5.24 -6.56
C TRP A 36 18.01 -4.49 -7.87
N THR A 37 19.21 -3.93 -8.09
CA THR A 37 19.58 -3.26 -9.34
C THR A 37 19.60 -4.25 -10.52
N ARG A 38 20.15 -5.46 -10.34
CA ARG A 38 20.13 -6.49 -11.38
C ARG A 38 18.70 -6.95 -11.70
N LEU A 39 17.88 -7.12 -10.66
CA LEU A 39 16.48 -7.50 -10.81
C LEU A 39 15.69 -6.45 -11.61
N TYR A 40 15.89 -5.16 -11.30
CA TYR A 40 15.30 -4.06 -12.03
C TYR A 40 15.70 -4.08 -13.50
N ARG A 41 17.01 -4.11 -13.78
CA ARG A 41 17.55 -4.09 -15.15
C ARG A 41 17.06 -5.26 -16.00
N ARG A 42 16.88 -6.44 -15.41
CA ARG A 42 16.40 -7.63 -16.12
C ARG A 42 14.97 -7.48 -16.65
N HIS A 43 14.14 -6.69 -15.97
CA HIS A 43 12.71 -6.52 -16.29
C HIS A 43 12.37 -5.13 -16.84
N TYR A 44 13.34 -4.21 -16.86
CA TYR A 44 13.14 -2.87 -17.39
C TYR A 44 13.06 -2.91 -18.93
N THR A 45 12.05 -2.24 -19.48
CA THR A 45 11.89 -1.98 -20.91
C THR A 45 11.80 -0.48 -21.15
N LEU A 46 12.35 -0.01 -22.27
CA LEU A 46 12.33 1.41 -22.64
C LEU A 46 10.89 1.93 -22.83
N ASP A 47 9.98 1.05 -23.25
CA ASP A 47 8.58 1.38 -23.50
C ASP A 47 7.74 1.46 -22.21
N ALA A 48 8.31 1.10 -21.06
CA ALA A 48 7.60 1.15 -19.78
C ALA A 48 7.34 2.61 -19.36
N CYS A 49 6.07 3.01 -19.30
CA CYS A 49 5.65 4.30 -18.75
C CYS A 49 5.84 4.36 -17.23
N LEU A 50 7.08 4.61 -16.78
CA LEU A 50 7.43 4.69 -15.36
C LEU A 50 7.36 6.13 -14.83
N PRO A 51 6.79 6.33 -13.61
CA PRO A 51 6.96 7.57 -12.85
C PRO A 51 8.44 7.94 -12.71
N LEU A 52 8.75 9.24 -12.63
CA LEU A 52 10.14 9.75 -12.56
C LEU A 52 11.01 9.02 -11.52
N ARG A 53 10.45 8.74 -10.33
CA ARG A 53 11.15 8.04 -9.22
C ARG A 53 11.44 6.56 -9.48
N LEU A 54 10.81 5.97 -10.50
CA LEU A 54 10.98 4.56 -10.87
C LEU A 54 11.83 4.38 -12.13
N ARG A 55 12.31 5.47 -12.74
CA ARG A 55 13.17 5.43 -13.92
C ARG A 55 14.60 5.00 -13.56
N PRO A 56 15.39 4.54 -14.55
CA PRO A 56 16.73 4.00 -14.31
C PRO A 56 17.65 4.93 -13.51
N GLU A 57 17.59 6.24 -13.75
CA GLU A 57 18.42 7.25 -13.08
C GLU A 57 18.14 7.31 -11.58
N SER A 58 16.91 6.98 -11.16
CA SER A 58 16.55 6.92 -9.73
C SER A 58 17.01 5.61 -9.07
N MET A 59 17.27 4.56 -9.84
CA MET A 59 17.68 3.23 -9.32
C MET A 59 19.17 3.14 -8.99
N GLU A 60 19.94 4.19 -9.27
CA GLU A 60 21.34 4.32 -8.85
C GLU A 60 21.46 4.69 -7.36
N LYS A 61 20.38 5.23 -6.77
CA LYS A 61 20.33 5.62 -5.36
C LYS A 61 20.08 4.39 -4.48
N LEU A 62 20.87 4.25 -3.41
CA LEU A 62 20.69 3.17 -2.44
C LEU A 62 19.41 3.33 -1.63
N ARG A 63 19.09 4.56 -1.22
CA ARG A 63 17.93 4.85 -0.38
C ARG A 63 16.64 4.41 -1.06
N CYS A 64 15.88 3.57 -0.37
CA CYS A 64 14.61 3.02 -0.82
C CYS A 64 14.68 2.13 -2.07
N LEU A 65 15.87 1.70 -2.49
CA LEU A 65 16.07 0.93 -3.72
C LEU A 65 15.14 -0.29 -3.79
N ARG A 66 15.07 -1.09 -2.72
CA ARG A 66 14.17 -2.26 -2.68
C ARG A 66 12.72 -1.87 -2.92
N ALA A 67 12.23 -0.83 -2.24
CA ALA A 67 10.85 -0.38 -2.37
C ALA A 67 10.57 0.14 -3.79
N CYS A 68 11.49 0.89 -4.37
CA CYS A 68 11.41 1.39 -5.74
C CYS A 68 11.39 0.25 -6.76
N VAL A 69 12.27 -0.74 -6.62
CA VAL A 69 12.28 -1.91 -7.53
C VAL A 69 10.98 -2.71 -7.40
N ILE A 70 10.51 -2.98 -6.19
CA ILE A 70 9.21 -3.67 -6.00
C ILE A 70 8.07 -2.92 -6.70
N ARG A 71 8.00 -1.59 -6.54
CA ARG A 71 7.00 -0.76 -7.20
C ARG A 71 7.11 -0.80 -8.72
N SER A 72 8.33 -0.71 -9.27
CA SER A 72 8.56 -0.77 -10.72
C SER A 72 8.09 -2.09 -11.35
N LEU A 73 8.24 -3.21 -10.62
CA LEU A 73 7.78 -4.51 -11.10
C LEU A 73 6.27 -4.55 -11.32
N TYR A 74 5.46 -3.81 -10.56
CA TYR A 74 4.02 -3.71 -10.81
C TYR A 74 3.65 -2.90 -12.06
N HIS A 75 4.61 -2.22 -12.68
CA HIS A 75 4.44 -1.56 -13.98
C HIS A 75 4.96 -2.41 -15.14
N MET A 76 6.07 -3.13 -14.95
CA MET A 76 6.81 -3.75 -16.08
C MET A 76 6.82 -5.28 -16.06
N TYR A 77 6.43 -5.93 -14.95
CA TYR A 77 6.39 -7.40 -14.85
C TYR A 77 4.94 -7.90 -14.94
N GLU A 78 4.61 -8.56 -16.05
CA GLU A 78 3.24 -9.01 -16.37
C GLU A 78 2.56 -9.74 -15.21
N PRO A 79 3.19 -10.70 -14.51
CA PRO A 79 2.49 -11.47 -13.47
C PRO A 79 2.03 -10.62 -12.29
N PHE A 80 2.64 -9.45 -12.10
CA PHE A 80 2.26 -8.49 -11.06
C PHE A 80 1.20 -7.51 -11.58
N ALA A 81 1.37 -7.00 -12.81
CA ALA A 81 0.40 -6.13 -13.45
C ALA A 81 -0.98 -6.82 -13.63
N ALA A 82 -0.98 -8.08 -14.08
CA ALA A 82 -2.19 -8.87 -14.29
C ALA A 82 -2.95 -9.23 -13.00
N ARG A 83 -2.29 -9.18 -11.83
CA ARG A 83 -2.98 -9.34 -10.53
C ARG A 83 -3.78 -8.10 -10.17
N ILE A 84 -3.28 -6.92 -10.53
CA ILE A 84 -3.94 -5.65 -10.22
C ILE A 84 -5.21 -5.48 -11.05
N SER A 85 -5.20 -5.86 -12.34
CA SER A 85 -6.35 -5.71 -13.23
C SER A 85 -7.58 -6.52 -12.80
N LYS A 86 -7.38 -7.54 -11.97
CA LYS A 86 -8.44 -8.42 -11.45
C LYS A 86 -9.12 -7.87 -10.19
N ILE A 87 -8.62 -6.78 -9.61
CA ILE A 87 -9.18 -6.21 -8.38
C ILE A 87 -10.47 -5.46 -8.74
N PRO A 88 -11.63 -5.85 -8.19
CA PRO A 88 -12.90 -5.20 -8.50
C PRO A 88 -12.92 -3.74 -7.99
N ALA A 89 -13.71 -2.90 -8.65
CA ALA A 89 -13.82 -1.48 -8.30
C ALA A 89 -14.54 -1.23 -6.97
N ILE A 90 -15.31 -2.20 -6.48
CA ILE A 90 -15.93 -2.22 -5.16
C ILE A 90 -15.63 -3.61 -4.57
N PRO A 91 -15.05 -3.72 -3.37
CA PRO A 91 -14.85 -5.00 -2.71
C PRO A 91 -16.19 -5.69 -2.46
N GLU A 92 -16.26 -7.00 -2.74
CA GLU A 92 -17.44 -7.82 -2.45
C GLU A 92 -17.76 -7.90 -0.96
N SER A 93 -16.76 -7.65 -0.10
CA SER A 93 -16.91 -7.63 1.35
C SER A 93 -16.15 -6.48 1.99
N THR A 94 -16.59 -6.09 3.18
CA THR A 94 -15.96 -5.10 4.05
C THR A 94 -14.47 -5.42 4.29
N PRO A 95 -13.53 -4.56 3.85
CA PRO A 95 -12.11 -4.75 4.12
C PRO A 95 -11.80 -4.62 5.62
N SER A 96 -11.49 -5.73 6.27
CA SER A 96 -11.06 -5.75 7.68
C SER A 96 -9.57 -5.44 7.87
N THR A 97 -8.80 -5.41 6.77
CA THR A 97 -7.34 -5.21 6.74
C THR A 97 -6.87 -3.85 7.27
N LEU A 98 -7.76 -2.86 7.28
CA LEU A 98 -7.49 -1.50 7.77
C LEU A 98 -7.71 -1.35 9.28
N ARG A 99 -8.37 -2.31 9.93
CA ARG A 99 -8.75 -2.19 11.34
C ARG A 99 -7.54 -1.88 12.23
N ASN A 100 -7.71 -0.95 13.15
CA ASN A 100 -6.69 -0.42 14.06
C ASN A 100 -5.52 0.30 13.36
N SER A 101 -5.69 0.77 12.12
CA SER A 101 -4.71 1.60 11.44
C SER A 101 -4.90 3.08 11.77
N LYS A 102 -3.81 3.83 11.89
CA LYS A 102 -3.87 5.29 12.10
C LYS A 102 -4.07 6.00 10.76
N CYS A 103 -5.04 6.91 10.68
CA CYS A 103 -5.19 7.82 9.55
C CYS A 103 -4.06 8.85 9.61
N LEU A 104 -3.13 8.82 8.65
CA LEU A 104 -2.00 9.75 8.59
C LEU A 104 -2.36 11.01 7.84
N LEU A 105 -3.05 10.87 6.72
CA LEU A 105 -3.41 11.96 5.82
C LEU A 105 -4.79 11.70 5.24
N PHE A 106 -5.54 12.77 5.07
CA PHE A 106 -6.80 12.80 4.34
C PHE A 106 -6.75 13.94 3.33
N TRP A 107 -7.19 13.68 2.10
CA TRP A 107 -7.39 14.71 1.10
C TRP A 107 -8.55 14.37 0.17
N CYS A 108 -9.16 15.38 -0.41
CA CYS A 108 -10.21 15.25 -1.40
C CYS A 108 -9.80 15.98 -2.69
N ARG A 109 -10.16 15.42 -3.85
CA ARG A 109 -9.99 16.11 -5.13
C ARG A 109 -11.23 15.93 -6.01
N LYS A 110 -11.54 16.96 -6.79
CA LYS A 110 -12.54 16.89 -7.86
C LYS A 110 -11.95 16.12 -9.03
N ILE A 111 -12.65 15.10 -9.50
CA ILE A 111 -12.34 14.41 -10.75
C ILE A 111 -13.15 15.08 -11.85
N VAL A 112 -12.43 15.78 -12.73
CA VAL A 112 -12.98 16.31 -13.98
C VAL A 112 -12.52 15.37 -15.09
N GLY A 113 -13.46 14.70 -15.76
CA GLY A 113 -13.21 13.79 -16.86
C GLY A 113 -14.27 13.95 -17.95
N ASN A 114 -14.35 13.00 -18.87
CA ASN A 114 -15.29 13.05 -20.00
C ASN A 114 -16.77 12.85 -19.60
N ARG A 115 -17.08 12.67 -18.31
CA ARG A 115 -18.46 12.57 -17.81
C ARG A 115 -19.07 13.96 -17.69
N GLN A 116 -20.38 14.05 -17.93
CA GLN A 116 -21.14 15.29 -17.75
C GLN A 116 -21.10 15.78 -16.30
N GLU A 117 -21.16 14.87 -15.32
CA GLU A 117 -21.13 15.22 -13.90
C GLU A 117 -19.75 14.99 -13.28
N PRO A 118 -19.24 15.95 -12.49
CA PRO A 118 -17.98 15.80 -11.79
C PRO A 118 -18.11 14.79 -10.65
N MET A 119 -17.10 13.95 -10.46
CA MET A 119 -17.01 13.04 -9.31
C MET A 119 -16.02 13.59 -8.28
N TRP A 120 -16.05 13.03 -7.07
CA TRP A 120 -15.16 13.42 -5.98
C TRP A 120 -14.41 12.24 -5.42
N GLU A 121 -13.10 12.40 -5.23
CA GLU A 121 -12.22 11.34 -4.73
C GLU A 121 -11.73 11.67 -3.33
N PHE A 122 -12.17 10.86 -2.36
CA PHE A 122 -11.77 10.92 -0.97
C PHE A 122 -10.67 9.91 -0.72
N ASN A 123 -9.52 10.39 -0.26
CA ASN A 123 -8.32 9.60 -0.07
C ASN A 123 -7.91 9.60 1.40
N PHE A 124 -7.73 8.41 1.96
CA PHE A 124 -7.30 8.20 3.34
C PHE A 124 -6.05 7.34 3.35
N LYS A 125 -4.92 7.93 3.72
CA LYS A 125 -3.67 7.21 3.92
C LYS A 125 -3.64 6.65 5.34
N PHE A 126 -3.64 5.33 5.45
CA PHE A 126 -3.55 4.62 6.71
C PHE A 126 -2.16 4.04 6.92
N LYS A 127 -1.73 3.99 8.18
CA LYS A 127 -0.57 3.22 8.62
C LYS A 127 -1.02 2.18 9.63
N LYS A 128 -0.79 0.91 9.31
CA LYS A 128 -1.08 -0.20 10.23
C LYS A 128 -0.25 -0.01 11.48
N GLN A 129 -0.88 -0.10 12.64
CA GLN A 129 -0.12 -0.13 13.88
C GLN A 129 0.55 -1.50 14.01
N SER A 130 1.86 -1.50 14.23
CA SER A 130 2.52 -2.70 14.72
C SER A 130 1.83 -3.12 16.02
N PRO A 131 1.47 -4.41 16.21
CA PRO A 131 0.99 -4.88 17.50
C PRO A 131 1.99 -4.41 18.57
N ARG A 132 1.55 -3.58 19.52
CA ARG A 132 2.41 -3.08 20.61
C ARG A 132 2.95 -4.22 21.49
N LEU A 133 2.51 -5.45 21.27
CA LEU A 133 3.09 -6.67 21.79
C LEU A 133 3.78 -7.46 20.68
N LYS A 134 5.07 -7.18 20.48
CA LYS A 134 6.16 -8.13 20.69
C LYS A 134 7.40 -7.24 20.78
N SER A 135 8.06 -7.29 21.94
CA SER A 135 9.48 -7.00 22.13
C SER A 135 10.25 -7.09 20.80
N LYS A 136 11.15 -6.12 20.52
CA LYS A 136 12.19 -6.19 19.47
C LYS A 136 12.37 -7.66 19.08
N ARG A 137 11.98 -8.10 17.88
CA ARG A 137 12.07 -9.51 17.49
C ARG A 137 13.50 -10.01 17.79
N VAL A 138 13.70 -10.64 18.94
CA VAL A 138 15.02 -11.06 19.43
C VAL A 138 15.56 -12.22 18.58
N GLY A 139 14.75 -12.78 17.66
CA GLY A 139 15.16 -13.87 16.76
C GLY A 139 14.95 -13.61 15.27
N GLY A 140 14.65 -12.39 14.82
CA GLY A 140 14.50 -12.10 13.39
C GLY A 140 15.82 -11.63 12.78
N LEU A 141 16.25 -12.22 11.65
CA LEU A 141 17.39 -11.71 10.88
C LEU A 141 17.11 -10.26 10.45
N GLN A 142 17.91 -9.31 10.96
CA GLN A 142 17.89 -7.92 10.53
C GLN A 142 18.85 -7.76 9.36
N PRO A 143 18.48 -7.03 8.29
CA PRO A 143 19.39 -6.81 7.17
C PRO A 143 20.73 -6.25 7.67
N PRO A 144 21.85 -6.65 7.06
CA PRO A 144 23.17 -6.11 7.42
C PRO A 144 23.14 -4.57 7.40
N VAL A 145 23.76 -3.92 8.39
CA VAL A 145 23.73 -2.45 8.57
C VAL A 145 24.15 -1.70 7.30
N GLN A 146 25.14 -2.22 6.58
CA GLN A 146 25.61 -1.65 5.30
C GLN A 146 24.55 -1.59 4.18
N TYR A 147 23.41 -2.27 4.34
CA TYR A 147 22.30 -2.25 3.40
C TYR A 147 21.04 -1.58 3.96
N GLU A 148 21.11 -0.91 5.10
CA GLU A 148 19.94 -0.26 5.73
C GLU A 148 19.20 0.68 4.77
N ASP A 149 19.94 1.50 4.02
CA ASP A 149 19.37 2.41 3.02
C ASP A 149 18.59 1.68 1.94
N VAL A 150 19.07 0.52 1.49
CA VAL A 150 18.40 -0.32 0.47
C VAL A 150 17.01 -0.74 0.94
N HIS A 151 16.87 -1.05 2.24
CA HIS A 151 15.62 -1.54 2.84
C HIS A 151 14.73 -0.45 3.42
N SER A 152 15.19 0.81 3.46
CA SER A 152 14.35 1.92 3.89
C SER A 152 13.08 2.00 3.04
N ASN A 153 11.93 2.19 3.69
CA ASN A 153 10.65 2.39 3.01
C ASN A 153 9.75 3.29 3.87
N PRO A 154 9.59 4.58 3.52
CA PRO A 154 8.78 5.49 4.32
C PRO A 154 7.28 5.14 4.31
N ASP A 155 6.84 4.37 3.31
CA ASP A 155 5.47 3.89 3.17
C ASP A 155 5.30 2.45 3.67
N GLN A 156 6.28 1.91 4.39
CA GLN A 156 6.16 0.60 5.01
C GLN A 156 4.91 0.54 5.89
N ASP A 157 4.14 -0.54 5.73
CA ASP A 157 2.87 -0.79 6.41
C ASP A 157 1.78 0.26 6.17
N CYS A 158 1.95 1.11 5.14
CA CYS A 158 0.94 2.04 4.70
C CYS A 158 0.05 1.45 3.61
N CYS A 159 -1.18 1.95 3.57
CA CYS A 159 -2.16 1.66 2.54
C CYS A 159 -3.04 2.89 2.31
N LEU A 160 -3.61 3.00 1.12
CA LEU A 160 -4.45 4.10 0.71
C LEU A 160 -5.86 3.57 0.43
N LEU A 161 -6.83 4.03 1.21
CA LEU A 161 -8.23 3.86 0.87
C LEU A 161 -8.65 5.04 0.00
N GLN A 162 -9.13 4.73 -1.20
CA GLN A 162 -9.68 5.69 -2.13
C GLN A 162 -11.16 5.39 -2.35
N VAL A 163 -12.03 6.34 -2.01
CA VAL A 163 -13.47 6.27 -2.26
C VAL A 163 -13.85 7.35 -3.25
N THR A 164 -14.57 6.98 -4.30
CA THR A 164 -15.07 7.92 -5.30
C THR A 164 -16.58 8.04 -5.15
N THR A 165 -17.09 9.26 -5.03
CA THR A 165 -18.52 9.57 -4.89
C THR A 165 -19.00 10.43 -6.04
N LEU A 166 -20.32 10.44 -6.27
CA LEU A 166 -20.92 11.31 -7.29
C LEU A 166 -21.01 12.76 -6.81
N ASN A 167 -21.25 12.96 -5.51
CA ASN A 167 -21.38 14.29 -4.92
C ASN A 167 -20.18 14.64 -4.02
N PHE A 168 -19.94 15.94 -3.85
CA PHE A 168 -19.07 16.41 -2.79
C PHE A 168 -19.76 16.20 -1.44
N ILE A 169 -18.99 15.74 -0.45
CA ILE A 169 -19.48 15.45 0.89
C ILE A 169 -18.51 16.10 1.87
N PHE A 170 -19.03 16.96 2.73
CA PHE A 170 -18.25 17.50 3.84
C PHE A 170 -18.06 16.40 4.88
N ILE A 171 -16.80 16.14 5.25
CA ILE A 171 -16.46 15.15 6.26
C ILE A 171 -15.67 15.81 7.40
N PRO A 172 -15.80 15.32 8.64
CA PRO A 172 -14.98 15.77 9.76
C PRO A 172 -13.49 15.46 9.56
N ILE A 173 -12.62 16.18 10.28
CA ILE A 173 -11.18 15.92 10.30
C ILE A 173 -10.92 14.63 11.07
N VAL A 174 -10.39 13.63 10.38
CA VAL A 174 -10.08 12.30 10.95
C VAL A 174 -8.58 11.98 10.97
N MET A 175 -7.73 12.94 10.57
CA MET A 175 -6.27 12.78 10.61
C MET A 175 -5.81 12.60 12.05
N GLY A 176 -4.94 11.61 12.27
CA GLY A 176 -4.46 11.23 13.61
C GLY A 176 -5.29 10.17 14.31
N MET A 177 -6.55 9.98 13.91
CA MET A 177 -7.46 9.01 14.52
C MET A 177 -7.19 7.57 14.07
N ILE A 178 -7.71 6.61 14.83
CA ILE A 178 -7.62 5.18 14.57
C ILE A 178 -8.87 4.70 13.86
N PHE A 179 -8.67 4.07 12.71
CA PHE A 179 -9.73 3.45 11.93
C PHE A 179 -10.18 2.14 12.57
N THR A 180 -11.47 1.97 12.84
CA THR A 180 -11.97 0.83 13.62
C THR A 180 -12.98 -0.04 12.87
N LEU A 181 -13.81 0.57 12.03
CA LEU A 181 -14.83 -0.13 11.27
C LEU A 181 -14.98 0.47 9.87
N PHE A 182 -15.02 -0.42 8.88
CA PHE A 182 -15.47 -0.14 7.53
C PHE A 182 -16.84 -0.79 7.35
N THR A 183 -17.76 -0.15 6.64
CA THR A 183 -19.01 -0.77 6.22
C THR A 183 -19.33 -0.40 4.78
N ILE A 184 -19.80 -1.37 4.01
CA ILE A 184 -20.46 -1.15 2.72
C ILE A 184 -21.92 -1.53 2.91
N SER A 185 -22.82 -0.61 2.60
CA SER A 185 -24.26 -0.85 2.53
C SER A 185 -24.81 -0.28 1.23
N VAL A 186 -26.11 -0.42 1.01
CA VAL A 186 -26.80 0.23 -0.11
C VAL A 186 -27.27 1.62 0.34
N SER A 187 -27.27 2.57 -0.59
CA SER A 187 -27.85 3.91 -0.45
C SER A 187 -29.38 3.85 -0.29
N THR A 188 -29.99 4.94 0.17
CA THR A 188 -31.45 5.01 0.38
C THR A 188 -32.25 4.86 -0.91
N ASP A 189 -31.68 5.28 -2.04
CA ASP A 189 -32.26 5.13 -3.37
C ASP A 189 -32.17 3.70 -3.92
N MET A 190 -31.47 2.79 -3.21
CA MET A 190 -31.19 1.41 -3.60
C MET A 190 -30.41 1.25 -4.92
N ARG A 191 -29.82 2.32 -5.43
CA ARG A 191 -29.10 2.33 -6.72
C ARG A 191 -27.59 2.41 -6.54
N HIS A 192 -27.15 2.99 -5.43
CA HIS A 192 -25.74 3.22 -5.16
C HIS A 192 -25.27 2.49 -3.92
N HIS A 193 -23.94 2.37 -3.79
CA HIS A 193 -23.33 1.92 -2.56
C HIS A 193 -23.16 3.10 -1.61
N ARG A 194 -23.18 2.81 -0.32
CA ARG A 194 -22.87 3.72 0.77
C ARG A 194 -21.70 3.15 1.57
N VAL A 195 -20.71 3.98 1.84
CA VAL A 195 -19.54 3.61 2.65
C VAL A 195 -19.60 4.32 4.00
N GLY A 196 -19.50 3.55 5.07
CA GLY A 196 -19.35 4.04 6.44
C GLY A 196 -17.93 3.79 6.95
N LEU A 197 -17.33 4.81 7.53
CA LEU A 197 -16.01 4.75 8.16
C LEU A 197 -16.14 5.21 9.60
N LEU A 198 -15.65 4.42 10.56
CA LEU A 198 -15.63 4.78 11.98
C LEU A 198 -14.20 5.02 12.45
N PHE A 199 -14.00 6.16 13.11
CA PHE A 199 -12.72 6.60 13.65
C PHE A 199 -12.80 6.86 15.15
N GLN A 200 -11.72 6.59 15.88
CA GLN A 200 -11.59 6.78 17.33
C GLN A 200 -10.23 7.34 17.72
N ASP A 201 -10.16 7.98 18.88
CA ASP A 201 -8.90 8.54 19.38
C ASP A 201 -7.92 7.47 19.91
N VAL A 202 -8.43 6.31 20.31
CA VAL A 202 -7.66 5.24 20.96
C VAL A 202 -7.84 3.91 20.20
N PRO A 203 -6.78 3.08 20.07
CA PRO A 203 -6.94 1.73 19.50
C PRO A 203 -7.90 0.87 20.32
N VAL A 204 -8.69 0.04 19.64
CA VAL A 204 -9.57 -0.92 20.32
C VAL A 204 -8.72 -2.06 20.89
N HIS A 205 -8.53 -2.07 22.21
CA HIS A 205 -7.80 -3.11 22.91
C HIS A 205 -8.74 -4.29 23.25
N GLY A 206 -8.38 -5.49 22.79
CA GLY A 206 -8.89 -6.77 23.29
C GLY A 206 -10.39 -6.98 23.26
N GLY A 207 -10.94 -7.47 22.13
CA GLY A 207 -12.21 -8.23 22.03
C GLY A 207 -13.52 -7.55 22.48
N ARG A 208 -13.46 -6.46 23.24
CA ARG A 208 -14.63 -5.71 23.72
C ARG A 208 -15.28 -5.03 22.52
N LYS A 209 -16.53 -5.42 22.24
CA LYS A 209 -17.41 -4.68 21.34
C LYS A 209 -17.50 -3.26 21.87
N LEU A 210 -16.97 -2.31 21.12
CA LEU A 210 -17.12 -0.91 21.45
C LEU A 210 -18.59 -0.51 21.28
N ARG A 211 -19.09 0.36 22.16
CA ARG A 211 -20.40 0.98 21.96
C ARG A 211 -20.36 1.73 20.63
N SER A 212 -21.27 1.40 19.72
CA SER A 212 -21.34 1.96 18.35
C SER A 212 -21.44 3.48 18.29
N GLU A 213 -21.75 4.13 19.41
CA GLU A 213 -21.95 5.58 19.53
C GLU A 213 -20.69 6.38 19.91
N GLN A 214 -19.56 5.71 20.21
CA GLN A 214 -18.32 6.39 20.57
C GLN A 214 -17.35 6.40 19.37
N GLY A 215 -17.31 7.51 18.66
CA GLY A 215 -16.36 7.76 17.57
C GLY A 215 -16.85 8.76 16.53
N VAL A 216 -15.93 9.21 15.67
CA VAL A 216 -16.26 10.06 14.53
C VAL A 216 -16.66 9.17 13.36
N GLN A 217 -17.90 9.31 12.91
CA GLN A 217 -18.42 8.60 11.75
C GLN A 217 -18.31 9.46 10.49
N VAL A 218 -17.76 8.88 9.42
CA VAL A 218 -17.77 9.46 8.08
C VAL A 218 -18.65 8.59 7.20
N ILE A 219 -19.62 9.21 6.55
CA ILE A 219 -20.53 8.55 5.60
C ILE A 219 -20.28 9.14 4.22
N LEU A 220 -20.03 8.26 3.26
CA LEU A 220 -19.87 8.60 1.85
C LEU A 220 -21.01 7.94 1.07
N ASP A 221 -21.88 8.74 0.47
CA ASP A 221 -23.10 8.34 -0.24
C ASP A 221 -23.49 9.44 -1.25
N PRO A 222 -23.68 9.16 -2.55
CA PRO A 222 -23.56 7.86 -3.23
C PRO A 222 -22.14 7.55 -3.70
N VAL A 223 -21.71 6.29 -3.52
CA VAL A 223 -20.38 5.78 -3.89
C VAL A 223 -20.40 5.15 -5.27
N HIS A 224 -19.44 5.58 -6.09
CA HIS A 224 -19.14 5.03 -7.41
C HIS A 224 -18.12 3.88 -7.33
N SER A 225 -17.06 4.03 -6.53
CA SER A 225 -16.03 3.00 -6.38
C SER A 225 -15.27 3.09 -5.07
N VAL A 226 -14.75 1.96 -4.59
CA VAL A 226 -13.92 1.83 -3.40
C VAL A 226 -12.67 1.04 -3.76
N ARG A 227 -11.50 1.65 -3.64
CA ARG A 227 -10.22 0.99 -3.92
C ARG A 227 -9.32 1.05 -2.70
N LEU A 228 -8.64 -0.06 -2.44
CA LEU A 228 -7.62 -0.16 -1.41
C LEU A 228 -6.28 -0.48 -2.07
N PHE A 229 -5.32 0.41 -1.91
CA PHE A 229 -3.99 0.26 -2.48
C PHE A 229 -2.96 0.02 -1.38
N ASP A 230 -2.21 -1.06 -1.48
CA ASP A 230 -0.98 -1.21 -0.71
C ASP A 230 0.09 -0.23 -1.21
N TRP A 231 1.10 0.05 -0.38
CA TRP A 231 2.19 0.99 -0.69
C TRP A 231 2.97 0.68 -1.98
N TRP A 232 2.94 -0.58 -2.46
CA TRP A 232 3.63 -0.99 -3.68
C TRP A 232 2.79 -0.80 -4.95
N HIS A 233 1.51 -0.48 -4.81
CA HIS A 233 0.59 -0.37 -5.94
C HIS A 233 0.97 0.80 -6.88
N PRO A 234 0.88 0.66 -8.21
CA PRO A 234 1.18 1.71 -9.19
C PRO A 234 0.45 3.03 -8.97
N GLN A 235 -0.81 2.96 -8.53
CA GLN A 235 -1.65 4.15 -8.25
C GLN A 235 -1.43 4.73 -6.83
N TYR A 236 -0.65 4.08 -5.98
CA TYR A 236 -0.34 4.63 -4.66
C TYR A 236 0.64 5.82 -4.82
N PRO A 237 0.39 6.99 -4.20
CA PRO A 237 1.24 8.17 -4.37
C PRO A 237 2.64 8.00 -3.77
N PHE A 238 3.65 8.65 -4.34
CA PHE A 238 5.00 8.62 -3.76
C PHE A 238 5.09 9.55 -2.54
N SER A 239 5.69 9.06 -1.46
CA SER A 239 6.07 9.91 -0.32
C SER A 239 7.16 10.91 -0.74
N LEU A 240 6.98 12.18 -0.37
CA LEU A 240 7.99 13.23 -0.56
C LEU A 240 9.29 12.97 0.24
N ARG A 241 9.24 12.11 1.26
CA ARG A 241 10.37 11.78 2.16
C ARG A 241 11.24 10.60 1.68
N ALA A 242 10.89 9.99 0.55
CA ALA A 242 11.71 8.99 -0.14
C ALA A 242 12.77 9.68 -1.01
#